data_AF-A0AA38U6C5-F1
#
_entry.id   AF-A0AA38U6C5-F1
#
_cell.length_a   1.000
_cell.length_b   1.000
_cell.length_c   1.000
_cell.angle_alpha   90.00
_cell.angle_beta   90.00
_cell.angle_gamma   90.00
#
_symmetry.space_group_name_H-M   'P 1'
#
loop_
_entity.id
_entity.type
_entity.pdbx_description
1 polymer ?
#
loop_
_entity_poly.entity_id
_entity_poly.type
_entity_poly.pdbx_seq_one_letter_code
_entity_poly.pdbx_strand_id
1 'polypeptide(L)'
;MSTYPSLPNELLESIVAYIAHTPRRPDSRSKSSFKCASPELLALSVANWQLRRVCLPFLFANIKLRDEMEVQKAEKFLALFSKFTKILVIKPLCYTEDRIIAQMLPQFEQLSEVELRRCRRRTDLLRSIIAHHTVTSVLIDDFPDPFTMSNHDLSKVVLNRKKYSGAISPELKNFLDNGMTIICLELHKPDSELILQLGSRIFPRLEEILIVMVSQ
;
A
#
# COMPACT_ATOMS: atom_id res chain seq x y z
N MET A 1 9.78 32.83 36.93
CA MET A 1 9.31 31.73 36.05
C MET A 1 9.39 32.23 34.62
N SER A 2 10.34 31.75 33.83
CA SER A 2 10.50 32.20 32.44
C SER A 2 9.43 31.51 31.57
N THR A 3 8.39 32.25 31.21
CA THR A 3 7.45 31.84 30.15
C THR A 3 8.15 32.03 28.82
N TYR A 4 8.86 30.99 28.37
CA TYR A 4 9.29 30.93 26.97
C TYR A 4 8.04 31.01 26.10
N PRO A 5 8.04 31.83 25.03
CA PRO A 5 6.92 31.86 24.10
C PRO A 5 6.71 30.47 23.54
N SER A 6 5.54 29.88 23.78
CA SER A 6 5.18 28.58 23.25
C SER A 6 5.11 28.68 21.73
N LEU A 7 5.83 27.80 21.03
CA LEU A 7 5.74 27.71 19.58
C LEU A 7 4.28 27.45 19.15
N PRO A 8 3.73 28.20 18.17
CA PRO A 8 2.42 27.93 17.59
C PRO A 8 2.29 26.48 17.11
N ASN A 9 1.09 25.90 17.22
CA ASN A 9 0.86 24.50 16.86
C ASN A 9 1.10 24.25 15.37
N GLU A 10 0.82 25.24 14.52
CA GLU A 10 0.97 25.16 13.07
C GLU A 10 2.45 25.04 12.66
N LEU A 11 3.33 25.77 13.37
CA LEU A 11 4.78 25.66 13.18
C LEU A 11 5.29 24.32 13.72
N LEU A 12 4.76 23.87 14.85
CA LEU A 12 5.11 22.57 15.42
C LEU A 12 4.71 21.41 14.51
N GLU A 13 3.51 21.46 13.93
CA GLU A 13 3.01 20.51 12.94
C GLU A 13 3.89 20.50 11.69
N SER A 14 4.30 21.67 11.20
CA SER A 14 5.19 21.77 10.04
C SER A 14 6.56 21.14 10.30
N ILE A 15 7.14 21.37 11.48
CA ILE A 15 8.42 20.77 11.90
C ILE A 15 8.27 19.26 12.01
N VAL A 16 7.23 18.79 12.69
CA VAL A 16 6.98 17.36 12.89
C VAL A 16 6.70 16.66 11.56
N ALA A 17 5.94 17.28 10.66
CA ALA A 17 5.71 16.77 9.32
C ALA A 17 7.03 16.62 8.55
N TYR A 18 7.89 17.63 8.60
CA TYR A 18 9.22 17.57 7.98
C TYR A 18 10.07 16.41 8.53
N ILE A 19 10.06 16.19 9.85
CA ILE A 19 10.79 15.09 10.50
C ILE A 19 10.19 13.72 10.16
N ALA A 20 8.86 13.64 10.05
CA ALA A 20 8.15 12.43 9.67
C ALA A 20 8.40 12.05 8.20
N HIS A 21 8.68 13.03 7.34
CA HIS A 21 9.01 12.81 5.95
C HIS A 21 10.48 12.38 5.79
N THR A 22 10.71 11.08 5.70
CA THR A 22 12.00 10.59 5.16
C THR A 22 11.98 10.81 3.64
N PRO A 23 12.93 11.57 3.06
CA PRO A 23 13.02 11.71 1.61
C PRO A 23 13.11 10.32 0.96
N ARG A 24 12.35 10.13 -0.12
CA ARG A 24 12.26 8.85 -0.85
C ARG A 24 13.66 8.30 -1.11
N ARG A 25 13.93 7.08 -0.65
CA ARG A 25 14.93 6.25 -1.34
C ARG A 25 14.34 5.90 -2.72
N PRO A 26 15.09 6.05 -3.81
CA PRO A 26 14.60 5.78 -5.17
C PRO A 26 14.00 4.37 -5.35
N ASP A 27 14.31 3.43 -4.46
CA ASP A 27 13.87 2.03 -4.56
C ASP A 27 12.49 1.73 -3.96
N SER A 28 11.85 2.64 -3.21
CA SER A 28 10.52 2.37 -2.67
C SER A 28 9.44 2.85 -3.63
N ARG A 29 8.91 1.89 -4.40
CA ARG A 29 7.83 2.06 -5.38
C ARG A 29 6.45 2.36 -4.76
N SER A 30 6.34 2.36 -3.43
CA SER A 30 5.16 2.88 -2.73
C SER A 30 5.14 4.40 -2.87
N LYS A 31 4.07 4.96 -3.45
CA LYS A 31 3.97 6.41 -3.67
C LYS A 31 3.88 7.21 -2.38
N SER A 32 3.50 6.58 -1.27
CA SER A 32 3.45 7.24 0.04
C SER A 32 4.82 7.65 0.56
N SER A 33 4.94 8.94 0.87
CA SER A 33 6.06 9.59 1.56
C SER A 33 6.15 9.23 3.04
N PHE A 34 5.15 8.55 3.59
CA PHE A 34 5.11 8.13 4.98
C PHE A 34 5.66 6.70 5.09
N LYS A 35 6.98 6.59 5.23
CA LYS A 35 7.59 5.36 5.77
C LYS A 35 7.37 5.30 7.28
N CYS A 36 7.59 4.12 7.86
CA CYS A 36 7.47 3.88 9.31
C CYS A 36 7.95 5.07 10.14
N ALA A 37 7.27 5.33 11.26
CA ALA A 37 7.67 6.34 12.23
C ALA A 37 9.19 6.35 12.44
N SER A 38 9.82 7.50 12.16
CA SER A 38 11.25 7.65 12.38
C SER A 38 11.59 7.60 13.88
N PRO A 39 12.78 7.12 14.27
CA PRO A 39 13.21 7.16 15.67
C PRO A 39 13.12 8.56 16.29
N GLU A 40 13.40 9.59 15.49
CA GLU A 40 13.31 11.01 15.87
C GLU A 40 11.86 11.40 16.21
N LEU A 41 10.89 10.95 15.40
CA LEU A 41 9.47 11.20 15.65
C LEU A 41 8.98 10.51 16.93
N LEU A 42 9.46 9.29 17.20
CA LEU A 42 9.18 8.60 18.46
C LEU A 42 9.76 9.34 19.66
N ALA A 43 11.02 9.79 19.57
CA ALA A 43 11.67 10.57 20.64
C ALA A 43 10.94 11.89 20.93
N LEU A 44 10.47 12.59 19.89
CA LEU A 44 9.67 13.81 20.05
C LEU A 44 8.34 13.54 20.75
N SER A 45 7.68 12.43 20.43
CA SER A 45 6.36 12.09 20.98
C SER A 45 6.35 11.83 22.49
N VAL A 46 7.51 11.53 23.09
CA VAL A 46 7.66 11.29 24.53
C VAL A 46 8.12 12.52 25.30
N ALA A 47 8.57 13.58 24.62
CA ALA A 47 9.15 14.76 25.27
C ALA A 47 8.12 15.59 26.05
N ASN A 48 6.92 15.81 25.49
CA ASN A 48 5.81 16.46 26.21
C ASN A 48 4.45 16.16 25.56
N TRP A 49 3.36 16.55 26.24
CA TRP A 49 1.99 16.27 25.80
C TRP A 49 1.62 16.92 24.46
N GLN A 50 2.11 18.14 24.20
CA GLN A 50 1.79 18.90 22.99
C GLN A 50 2.47 18.25 21.77
N LEU A 51 3.76 17.92 21.91
CA LEU A 51 4.51 17.17 20.91
C LEU A 51 3.90 15.79 20.66
N ARG A 52 3.49 15.08 21.72
CA ARG A 52 2.78 13.81 21.58
C ARG A 52 1.58 13.95 20.67
N ARG A 53 0.69 14.92 20.95
CA ARG A 53 -0.54 15.15 20.17
C ARG A 53 -0.23 15.43 18.70
N VAL A 54 0.78 16.25 18.43
CA VAL A 54 1.19 16.61 17.07
C VAL A 54 1.87 15.45 16.33
N CYS A 55 2.60 14.58 17.04
CA CYS A 55 3.28 13.43 16.44
C CYS A 55 2.34 12.26 16.13
N LEU A 56 1.25 12.08 16.90
CA LEU A 56 0.33 10.94 16.77
C LEU A 56 -0.16 10.67 15.33
N PRO A 57 -0.64 11.67 14.56
CA PRO A 57 -1.06 11.46 13.18
C PRO A 57 0.03 10.86 12.29
N PHE A 58 1.28 11.25 12.50
CA PHE A 58 2.43 10.81 11.71
C PHE A 58 2.93 9.44 12.17
N LEU A 59 2.92 9.17 13.48
CA LEU A 59 3.30 7.87 14.03
C LEU A 59 2.42 6.73 13.53
N PHE A 60 1.13 7.02 13.36
CA PHE A 60 0.10 6.05 13.01
C PHE A 60 -0.39 6.15 11.56
N ALA A 61 0.23 7.01 10.74
CA ALA A 61 -0.11 7.17 9.32
C ALA A 61 0.11 5.88 8.50
N ASN A 62 1.09 5.06 8.89
CA ASN A 62 1.46 3.81 8.20
C ASN A 62 1.49 2.64 9.19
N ILE A 63 0.51 1.74 9.10
CA ILE A 63 0.43 0.53 9.92
C ILE A 63 0.87 -0.67 9.09
N LYS A 64 1.67 -1.54 9.71
CA LYS A 64 2.12 -2.80 9.10
C LYS A 64 1.68 -3.97 9.97
N LEU A 65 1.02 -4.94 9.35
CA LEU A 65 0.56 -6.18 9.97
C LEU A 65 1.37 -7.33 9.36
N ARG A 66 2.33 -7.85 10.13
CA ARG A 66 3.32 -8.84 9.70
C ARG A 66 3.01 -10.25 10.16
N ASP A 67 2.32 -10.38 11.28
CA ASP A 67 1.98 -11.63 11.94
C ASP A 67 0.67 -11.50 12.73
N GLU A 68 0.20 -12.62 13.26
CA GLU A 68 -1.01 -12.71 14.07
C GLU A 68 -0.96 -11.80 15.31
N MET A 69 0.19 -11.70 15.99
CA MET A 69 0.32 -10.85 17.17
C MET A 69 0.14 -9.37 16.83
N GLU A 70 0.63 -8.92 15.69
CA GLU A 70 0.42 -7.55 15.22
C GLU A 70 -1.04 -7.29 14.86
N VAL A 71 -1.75 -8.28 14.28
CA VAL A 71 -3.19 -8.18 13.98
C VAL A 71 -3.99 -8.07 15.28
N GLN A 72 -3.73 -8.92 16.26
CA GLN A 72 -4.40 -8.88 17.57
C GLN A 72 -4.12 -7.57 18.31
N LYS A 73 -2.88 -7.05 18.26
CA LYS A 73 -2.56 -5.73 18.80
C LYS A 73 -3.30 -4.62 18.06
N ALA A 74 -3.35 -4.68 16.73
CA ALA A 74 -4.06 -3.71 15.92
C ALA A 74 -5.54 -3.69 16.28
N GLU A 75 -6.18 -4.85 16.40
CA GLU A 75 -7.58 -4.98 16.83
C GLU A 75 -7.81 -4.37 18.22
N LYS A 76 -6.95 -4.72 19.19
CA LYS A 76 -7.05 -4.21 20.57
C LYS A 76 -6.90 -2.69 20.67
N PHE A 77 -6.04 -2.11 19.86
CA PHE A 77 -5.71 -0.68 19.91
C PHE A 77 -6.31 0.13 18.75
N LEU A 78 -7.27 -0.42 18.02
CA LEU A 78 -7.78 0.14 16.78
C LEU A 78 -8.24 1.60 16.92
N ALA A 79 -9.00 1.89 17.98
CA ALA A 79 -9.50 3.24 18.28
C ALA A 79 -8.39 4.30 18.46
N LEU A 80 -7.16 3.89 18.77
CA LEU A 80 -6.02 4.80 18.93
C LEU A 80 -5.51 5.34 17.59
N PHE A 81 -5.50 4.50 16.56
CA PHE A 81 -4.79 4.78 15.31
C PHE A 81 -5.69 4.83 14.07
N SER A 82 -6.89 4.26 14.09
CA SER A 82 -7.73 4.09 12.90
C SER A 82 -8.03 5.40 12.17
N LYS A 83 -8.27 6.48 12.92
CA LYS A 83 -8.49 7.84 12.40
C LYS A 83 -7.27 8.51 11.77
N PHE A 84 -6.08 7.98 12.01
CA PHE A 84 -4.81 8.54 11.52
C PHE A 84 -4.19 7.70 10.40
N THR A 85 -4.55 6.42 10.31
CA THR A 85 -3.96 5.50 9.35
C THR A 85 -4.41 5.81 7.93
N LYS A 86 -3.43 6.16 7.09
CA LYS A 86 -3.59 6.41 5.67
C LYS A 86 -3.12 5.24 4.81
N ILE A 87 -2.15 4.48 5.33
CA ILE A 87 -1.53 3.36 4.64
C ILE A 87 -1.59 2.13 5.54
N LEU A 88 -2.13 1.03 5.02
CA LEU A 88 -2.14 -0.27 5.68
C LEU A 88 -1.34 -1.27 4.85
N VAL A 89 -0.25 -1.79 5.40
CA VAL A 89 0.56 -2.84 4.77
C VAL A 89 0.24 -4.17 5.44
N ILE A 90 -0.26 -5.10 4.66
CA ILE A 90 -0.67 -6.41 5.12
C ILE A 90 0.26 -7.45 4.49
N LYS A 91 1.10 -8.06 5.32
CA LYS A 91 1.96 -9.17 4.89
C LYS A 91 1.16 -10.46 4.76
N PRO A 92 1.78 -11.56 4.28
CA PRO A 92 1.13 -12.85 4.23
C PRO A 92 0.74 -13.29 5.65
N LEU A 93 -0.55 -13.56 5.86
CA LEU A 93 -1.16 -14.00 7.11
C LEU A 93 -2.05 -15.23 6.84
N CYS A 94 -2.58 -15.86 7.88
CA CYS A 94 -3.56 -16.93 7.73
C CYS A 94 -4.97 -16.35 7.50
N TYR A 95 -5.88 -17.21 7.06
CA TYR A 95 -7.26 -16.84 6.73
C TYR A 95 -8.04 -16.25 7.92
N THR A 96 -7.70 -16.64 9.14
CA THR A 96 -8.29 -16.10 10.38
C THR A 96 -8.02 -14.61 10.52
N GLU A 97 -6.78 -14.18 10.31
CA GLU A 97 -6.40 -12.77 10.41
C GLU A 97 -7.02 -11.93 9.29
N ASP A 98 -7.21 -12.49 8.10
CA ASP A 98 -7.90 -11.81 6.99
C ASP A 98 -9.31 -11.36 7.37
N ARG A 99 -10.03 -12.21 8.11
CA ARG A 99 -11.38 -11.90 8.59
C ARG A 99 -11.36 -10.79 9.63
N ILE A 100 -10.41 -10.83 10.56
CA ILE A 100 -10.24 -9.78 11.58
C ILE A 100 -9.93 -8.45 10.86
N ILE A 101 -8.99 -8.45 9.93
CA ILE A 101 -8.65 -7.25 9.16
C ILE A 101 -9.86 -6.71 8.40
N ALA A 102 -10.62 -7.57 7.73
CA ALA A 102 -11.83 -7.15 7.02
C ALA A 102 -12.87 -6.50 7.96
N GLN A 103 -12.99 -6.96 9.20
CA GLN A 103 -13.86 -6.37 10.21
C GLN A 103 -13.34 -5.03 10.75
N MET A 104 -12.01 -4.83 10.78
CA MET A 104 -11.41 -3.56 11.17
C MET A 104 -11.52 -2.48 10.08
N LEU A 105 -11.55 -2.87 8.79
CA LEU A 105 -11.53 -1.95 7.64
C LEU A 105 -12.49 -0.75 7.79
N PRO A 106 -13.78 -0.92 8.14
CA PRO A 106 -14.73 0.19 8.24
C PRO A 106 -14.34 1.29 9.23
N GLN A 107 -13.44 1.01 10.19
CA GLN A 107 -13.02 1.98 11.20
C GLN A 107 -11.91 2.92 10.70
N PHE A 108 -11.31 2.63 9.56
CA PHE A 108 -10.21 3.43 9.02
C PHE A 108 -10.72 4.55 8.09
N GLU A 109 -11.19 5.64 8.70
CA GLU A 109 -11.80 6.77 8.01
C GLU A 109 -10.85 7.47 7.01
N GLN A 110 -9.54 7.41 7.23
CA GLN A 110 -8.53 8.09 6.38
C GLN A 110 -7.71 7.14 5.50
N LEU A 111 -8.08 5.85 5.43
CA LEU A 111 -7.33 4.85 4.69
C LEU A 111 -7.37 5.11 3.18
N SER A 112 -6.26 5.55 2.62
CA SER A 112 -6.14 5.87 1.19
C SER A 112 -5.42 4.78 0.41
N GLU A 113 -4.46 4.10 1.03
CA GLU A 113 -3.60 3.10 0.40
C GLU A 113 -3.57 1.79 1.20
N VAL A 114 -3.68 0.66 0.49
CA VAL A 114 -3.46 -0.66 1.09
C VAL A 114 -2.43 -1.42 0.27
N GLU A 115 -1.40 -1.97 0.93
CA GLU A 115 -0.44 -2.87 0.30
C GLU A 115 -0.71 -4.29 0.79
N LEU A 116 -1.13 -5.17 -0.12
CA LEU A 116 -1.45 -6.56 0.18
C LEU A 116 -0.40 -7.48 -0.46
N ARG A 117 0.43 -8.10 0.38
CA ARG A 117 1.46 -9.04 -0.08
C ARG A 117 0.95 -10.48 -0.11
N ARG A 118 1.33 -11.23 -1.14
CA ARG A 118 0.89 -12.58 -1.50
C ARG A 118 -0.63 -12.74 -1.49
N CYS A 119 -1.33 -11.94 -2.29
CA CYS A 119 -2.80 -11.84 -2.28
C CYS A 119 -3.56 -13.01 -2.92
N ARG A 120 -2.89 -13.98 -3.55
CA ARG A 120 -3.53 -14.99 -4.41
C ARG A 120 -4.68 -15.79 -3.76
N ARG A 121 -4.67 -15.96 -2.43
CA ARG A 121 -5.71 -16.68 -1.67
C ARG A 121 -6.61 -15.78 -0.82
N ARG A 122 -6.47 -14.46 -0.95
CA ARG A 122 -7.06 -13.46 -0.05
C ARG A 122 -8.16 -12.66 -0.74
N THR A 123 -8.97 -13.32 -1.56
CA THR A 123 -9.95 -12.65 -2.42
C THR A 123 -10.98 -11.88 -1.59
N ASP A 124 -11.52 -12.46 -0.52
CA ASP A 124 -12.56 -11.80 0.27
C ASP A 124 -12.04 -10.52 0.96
N LEU A 125 -10.81 -10.58 1.46
CA LEU A 125 -10.12 -9.41 2.00
C LEU A 125 -9.89 -8.36 0.91
N LEU A 126 -9.40 -8.76 -0.26
CA LEU A 126 -9.19 -7.86 -1.39
C LEU A 126 -10.49 -7.17 -1.83
N ARG A 127 -11.61 -7.89 -1.92
CA ARG A 127 -12.92 -7.31 -2.22
C ARG A 127 -13.33 -6.28 -1.17
N SER A 128 -13.15 -6.62 0.10
CA SER A 128 -13.46 -5.71 1.22
C SER A 128 -12.63 -4.43 1.15
N ILE A 129 -11.35 -4.53 0.76
CA ILE A 129 -10.47 -3.38 0.57
C ILE A 129 -10.92 -2.53 -0.63
N ILE A 130 -11.25 -3.14 -1.77
CA ILE A 130 -11.66 -2.41 -2.98
C ILE A 130 -12.99 -1.66 -2.75
N ALA A 131 -13.92 -2.30 -2.04
CA ALA A 131 -15.21 -1.73 -1.66
C ALA A 131 -15.07 -0.57 -0.65
N HIS A 132 -13.92 -0.42 0.00
CA HIS A 132 -13.69 0.67 0.95
C HIS A 132 -13.71 2.03 0.26
N HIS A 133 -14.56 2.94 0.73
CA HIS A 133 -14.89 4.20 0.05
C HIS A 133 -13.71 5.20 0.00
N THR A 134 -12.85 5.24 1.01
CA THR A 134 -11.67 6.13 1.04
C THR A 134 -10.43 5.53 0.38
N VAL A 135 -10.42 4.22 0.14
CA VAL A 135 -9.27 3.56 -0.50
C VAL A 135 -9.25 3.96 -1.97
N THR A 136 -8.12 4.52 -2.40
CA THR A 136 -7.88 4.98 -3.77
C THR A 136 -6.84 4.12 -4.49
N SER A 137 -6.00 3.40 -3.75
CA SER A 137 -4.96 2.56 -4.31
C SER A 137 -4.76 1.29 -3.49
N VAL A 138 -4.72 0.15 -4.16
CA VAL A 138 -4.45 -1.17 -3.59
C VAL A 138 -3.25 -1.77 -4.30
N LEU A 139 -2.10 -1.77 -3.64
CA LEU A 139 -0.86 -2.34 -4.19
C LEU A 139 -0.81 -3.83 -3.90
N ILE A 140 -0.68 -4.64 -4.94
CA ILE A 140 -0.53 -6.10 -4.84
C ILE A 140 0.78 -6.57 -5.50
N ASP A 141 1.34 -7.67 -5.03
CA ASP A 141 2.58 -8.27 -5.57
C ASP A 141 2.35 -9.52 -6.42
N ASP A 142 1.13 -10.07 -6.43
CA ASP A 142 0.73 -11.21 -7.25
C ASP A 142 -0.69 -11.00 -7.80
N PHE A 143 -1.13 -11.82 -8.75
CA PHE A 143 -2.51 -11.76 -9.23
C PHE A 143 -3.46 -12.35 -8.19
N PRO A 144 -4.64 -11.73 -8.00
CA PRO A 144 -5.73 -12.39 -7.30
C PRO A 144 -6.25 -13.57 -8.14
N ASP A 145 -7.04 -14.44 -7.53
CA ASP A 145 -7.68 -15.53 -8.24
C ASP A 145 -8.63 -14.99 -9.34
N PRO A 146 -8.38 -15.30 -10.63
CA PRO A 146 -9.11 -14.73 -11.76
C PRO A 146 -10.58 -15.14 -11.79
N PHE A 147 -10.94 -16.31 -11.27
CA PHE A 147 -12.33 -16.77 -11.24
C PHE A 147 -13.19 -15.93 -10.29
N THR A 148 -12.55 -15.32 -9.31
CA THR A 148 -13.23 -14.67 -8.20
C THR A 148 -13.32 -13.15 -8.32
N MET A 149 -12.59 -12.56 -9.28
CA MET A 149 -12.45 -11.11 -9.46
C MET A 149 -12.84 -10.62 -10.87
N SER A 150 -13.35 -11.51 -11.73
CA SER A 150 -13.59 -11.23 -13.15
C SER A 150 -14.62 -10.14 -13.46
N ASN A 151 -15.48 -9.79 -12.49
CA ASN A 151 -16.58 -8.83 -12.64
C ASN A 151 -16.46 -7.64 -11.66
N HIS A 152 -15.26 -7.36 -11.15
CA HIS A 152 -15.06 -6.25 -10.20
C HIS A 152 -14.29 -5.13 -10.87
N ASP A 153 -14.66 -3.89 -10.53
CA ASP A 153 -13.85 -2.73 -10.91
C ASP A 153 -12.51 -2.79 -10.17
N LEU A 154 -11.44 -2.96 -10.94
CA LEU A 154 -10.06 -3.04 -10.46
C LEU A 154 -9.30 -1.73 -10.68
N SER A 155 -9.98 -0.61 -10.97
CA SER A 155 -9.38 0.71 -11.16
C SER A 155 -8.49 1.17 -10.00
N LYS A 156 -8.80 0.71 -8.78
CA LYS A 156 -8.00 0.97 -7.56
C LYS A 156 -6.79 0.04 -7.44
N VAL A 157 -6.77 -1.08 -8.15
CA VAL A 157 -5.76 -2.13 -7.98
C VAL A 157 -4.54 -1.83 -8.86
N VAL A 158 -3.39 -1.89 -8.21
CA VAL A 158 -2.08 -1.64 -8.81
C VAL A 158 -1.20 -2.85 -8.56
N LEU A 159 -0.79 -3.53 -9.62
CA LEU A 159 0.15 -4.64 -9.54
C LEU A 159 1.59 -4.09 -9.57
N ASN A 160 2.35 -4.34 -8.50
CA ASN A 160 3.68 -3.78 -8.31
C ASN A 160 4.68 -4.28 -9.35
N ARG A 161 4.75 -5.59 -9.54
CA ARG A 161 5.64 -6.22 -10.51
C ARG A 161 5.01 -7.49 -11.01
N LYS A 162 5.09 -7.73 -12.32
CA LYS A 162 4.76 -9.03 -12.89
C LYS A 162 5.86 -9.54 -13.79
N LYS A 163 6.24 -10.80 -13.56
CA LYS A 163 7.11 -11.56 -14.45
C LYS A 163 6.25 -12.25 -15.51
N TYR A 164 6.67 -12.10 -16.77
CA TYR A 164 6.08 -12.72 -17.94
C TYR A 164 7.13 -13.54 -18.68
N SER A 165 6.75 -14.76 -19.02
CA SER A 165 7.50 -15.64 -19.93
C SER A 165 6.51 -16.22 -20.93
N GLY A 166 6.54 -15.74 -22.18
CA GLY A 166 5.59 -16.10 -23.24
C GLY A 166 4.36 -15.19 -23.34
N ALA A 167 3.29 -15.70 -23.96
CA ALA A 167 2.09 -14.92 -24.31
C ALA A 167 1.36 -14.33 -23.09
N ILE A 168 0.70 -13.19 -23.29
CA ILE A 168 -0.16 -12.56 -22.28
C ILE A 168 -1.32 -13.50 -21.94
N SER A 169 -1.49 -13.85 -20.66
CA SER A 169 -2.59 -14.73 -20.27
C SER A 169 -3.94 -14.02 -20.48
N PRO A 170 -5.01 -14.75 -20.86
CA PRO A 170 -6.36 -14.20 -20.94
C PRO A 170 -6.81 -13.54 -19.62
N GLU A 171 -6.32 -14.07 -18.49
CA GLU A 171 -6.56 -13.54 -17.15
C GLU A 171 -6.00 -12.13 -16.98
N LEU A 172 -4.76 -11.88 -17.43
CA LEU A 172 -4.20 -10.54 -17.36
C LEU A 172 -4.97 -9.58 -18.24
N LYS A 173 -5.34 -10.01 -19.46
CA LYS A 173 -6.18 -9.19 -20.32
C LYS A 173 -7.46 -8.80 -19.59
N ASN A 174 -8.15 -9.76 -18.99
CA ASN A 174 -9.36 -9.50 -18.23
C ASN A 174 -9.15 -8.52 -17.06
N PHE A 175 -8.04 -8.62 -16.32
CA PHE A 175 -7.77 -7.69 -15.22
C PHE A 175 -7.49 -6.26 -15.69
N LEU A 176 -6.74 -6.11 -16.79
CA LEU A 176 -6.46 -4.81 -17.39
C LEU A 176 -7.73 -4.18 -17.96
N ASP A 177 -8.56 -4.99 -18.62
CA ASP A 177 -9.85 -4.55 -19.19
C ASP A 177 -10.81 -4.09 -18.07
N ASN A 178 -10.65 -4.62 -16.84
CA ASN A 178 -11.34 -4.18 -15.62
C ASN A 178 -10.66 -3.00 -14.89
N GLY A 179 -9.70 -2.32 -15.52
CA GLY A 179 -9.10 -1.08 -15.01
C GLY A 179 -7.86 -1.26 -14.12
N MET A 180 -7.41 -2.49 -13.88
CA MET A 180 -6.18 -2.71 -13.10
C MET A 180 -4.97 -2.09 -13.80
N THR A 181 -4.04 -1.54 -13.02
CA THR A 181 -2.79 -0.97 -13.53
C THR A 181 -1.57 -1.78 -13.08
N ILE A 182 -0.47 -1.66 -13.82
CA ILE A 182 0.79 -2.38 -13.54
C ILE A 182 1.91 -1.35 -13.46
N ILE A 183 2.70 -1.36 -12.39
CA ILE A 183 3.86 -0.46 -12.23
C ILE A 183 5.04 -0.98 -13.04
N CYS A 184 5.36 -2.27 -12.91
CA CYS A 184 6.55 -2.87 -13.51
C CYS A 184 6.21 -4.19 -14.24
N LEU A 185 6.55 -4.26 -15.51
CA LEU A 185 6.43 -5.46 -16.33
C LEU A 185 7.83 -6.03 -16.61
N GLU A 186 8.12 -7.23 -16.12
CA GLU A 186 9.39 -7.94 -16.31
C GLU A 186 9.19 -9.06 -17.34
N LEU A 187 9.74 -8.86 -18.54
CA LEU A 187 9.62 -9.75 -19.69
C LEU A 187 10.87 -10.62 -19.80
N HIS A 188 10.71 -11.92 -19.62
CA HIS A 188 11.77 -12.91 -19.79
C HIS A 188 11.62 -13.61 -21.13
N LYS A 189 12.62 -13.47 -22.00
CA LYS A 189 12.62 -14.05 -23.35
C LYS A 189 11.32 -13.72 -24.13
N PRO A 190 10.97 -12.43 -24.27
CA PRO A 190 9.78 -12.06 -25.04
C PRO A 190 9.95 -12.53 -26.49
N ASP A 191 8.95 -13.24 -27.02
CA ASP A 191 8.88 -13.50 -28.46
C ASP A 191 8.42 -12.23 -29.21
N SER A 192 8.60 -12.22 -30.53
CA SER A 192 8.23 -11.09 -31.38
C SER A 192 6.73 -10.78 -31.30
N GLU A 193 5.89 -11.78 -31.02
CA GLU A 193 4.45 -11.63 -30.89
C GLU A 193 4.08 -10.86 -29.62
N LEU A 194 4.69 -11.18 -28.49
CA LEU A 194 4.51 -10.49 -27.22
C LEU A 194 4.90 -9.01 -27.33
N ILE A 195 6.02 -8.71 -28.02
CA ILE A 195 6.46 -7.33 -28.23
C ILE A 195 5.42 -6.54 -29.04
N LEU A 196 4.85 -7.14 -30.09
CA LEU A 196 3.79 -6.52 -30.89
C LEU A 196 2.49 -6.32 -30.10
N GLN A 197 2.12 -7.29 -29.27
CA GLN A 197 0.94 -7.21 -28.39
C GLN A 197 1.10 -6.13 -27.31
N LEU A 198 2.31 -5.91 -26.81
CA LEU A 198 2.60 -4.84 -25.85
C LEU A 198 2.62 -3.47 -26.53
N GLY A 199 3.22 -3.35 -27.72
CA GLY A 199 3.28 -2.10 -28.48
C GLY A 199 1.92 -1.57 -28.93
N SER A 200 0.92 -2.45 -29.04
CA SER A 200 -0.47 -2.09 -29.38
C SER A 200 -1.34 -1.75 -28.18
N ARG A 201 -0.85 -1.92 -26.94
CA ARG A 201 -1.61 -1.67 -25.71
C ARG A 201 -1.11 -0.45 -24.96
N ILE A 202 -2.06 0.33 -24.44
CA ILE A 202 -1.78 1.39 -23.48
C ILE A 202 -1.86 0.77 -22.09
N PHE A 203 -0.76 0.85 -21.34
CA PHE A 203 -0.72 0.48 -19.94
C PHE A 203 -0.78 1.74 -19.08
N PRO A 204 -1.96 2.19 -18.65
CA PRO A 204 -2.06 3.37 -17.81
C PRO A 204 -1.25 3.15 -16.52
N ARG A 205 -0.38 4.12 -16.20
CA ARG A 205 0.52 4.11 -15.02
C ARG A 205 1.65 3.08 -15.05
N LEU A 206 2.00 2.54 -16.22
CA LEU A 206 3.23 1.77 -16.38
C LEU A 206 4.45 2.67 -16.18
N GLU A 207 5.24 2.38 -15.15
CA GLU A 207 6.43 3.17 -14.81
C GLU A 207 7.69 2.53 -15.38
N GLU A 208 7.72 1.21 -15.54
CA GLU A 208 8.93 0.48 -15.93
C GLU A 208 8.61 -0.79 -16.74
N ILE A 209 9.36 -1.00 -17.82
CA ILE A 209 9.44 -2.28 -18.53
C ILE A 209 10.87 -2.79 -18.39
N LEU A 210 11.03 -3.99 -17.84
CA LEU A 210 12.31 -4.68 -17.74
C LEU A 210 12.33 -5.83 -18.74
N ILE A 211 13.23 -5.76 -19.72
CA ILE A 211 13.45 -6.84 -20.68
C ILE A 211 14.69 -7.61 -20.24
N VAL A 212 14.50 -8.88 -19.85
CA VAL A 212 15.58 -9.77 -19.40
C VAL A 212 15.91 -10.73 -20.52
N MET A 213 16.98 -10.41 -21.25
CA MET A 213 17.59 -11.27 -22.26
C MET A 213 18.69 -12.09 -21.58
N VAL A 214 18.44 -13.36 -21.27
CA VAL A 214 19.52 -14.25 -20.80
C VAL A 214 20.23 -14.79 -22.04
N SER A 215 21.41 -14.24 -22.34
CA SER A 215 22.36 -14.84 -23.28
C SER A 215 22.92 -16.13 -22.68
N GLN A 216 22.80 -17.23 -23.42
CA GLN A 216 23.48 -18.49 -23.12
C GLN A 216 24.98 -18.36 -23.36
#